data_AF-A0A3G1A4Y2-F1
#
_entry.id   AF-A0A3G1A4Y2-F1
#
_cell.length_a   1.000
_cell.length_b   1.000
_cell.length_c   1.000
_cell.angle_alpha   90.00
_cell.angle_beta   90.00
_cell.angle_gamma   90.00
#
_symmetry.space_group_name_H-M   'P 1'
#
loop_
_entity.id
_entity.type
_entity.pdbx_description
1 polymer ?
#
loop_
_entity_poly.entity_id
_entity_poly.type
_entity_poly.pdbx_seq_one_letter_code
_entity_poly.pdbx_strand_id
1 'polypeptide(L)'
;MIKKKLVFTKHAREAIVKRELDAESILNAILAPDELFWDRRSGCMVAIKKDDLALIVVYEVTNEKFRVVTAFKSSKLVKLIRSKLSKGFWVKIQ
;
A
#
# COMPACT_ATOMS: atom_id res chain seq x y z
N MET A 1 -22.95 3.78 3.31
CA MET A 1 -21.49 3.60 3.22
C MET A 1 -21.16 2.95 1.88
N ILE A 2 -20.36 3.59 1.02
CA ILE A 2 -19.97 3.00 -0.27
C ILE A 2 -18.92 1.92 0.00
N LYS A 3 -19.27 0.65 -0.25
CA LYS A 3 -18.36 -0.49 -0.09
C LYS A 3 -17.50 -0.59 -1.36
N LYS A 4 -16.26 -0.11 -1.32
CA LYS A 4 -15.33 -0.23 -2.46
C LYS A 4 -14.85 -1.67 -2.62
N LYS A 5 -14.78 -2.17 -3.85
CA LYS A 5 -14.31 -3.52 -4.18
C LYS A 5 -12.78 -3.56 -4.23
N LEU A 6 -12.17 -4.55 -3.59
CA LEU A 6 -10.73 -4.81 -3.70
C LEU A 6 -10.43 -5.58 -4.99
N VAL A 7 -9.46 -5.11 -5.77
CA VAL A 7 -9.01 -5.75 -7.01
C VAL A 7 -7.50 -5.72 -7.11
N PHE A 8 -6.93 -6.79 -7.66
CA PHE A 8 -5.48 -6.94 -7.80
C PHE A 8 -5.08 -6.89 -9.28
N THR A 9 -4.03 -6.14 -9.60
CA THR A 9 -3.34 -6.24 -10.89
C THR A 9 -2.66 -7.61 -11.05
N LYS A 10 -2.23 -7.96 -12.27
CA LYS A 10 -1.43 -9.18 -12.50
C LYS A 10 -0.17 -9.19 -11.63
N HIS A 11 0.58 -8.09 -11.62
CA HIS A 11 1.78 -7.93 -10.80
C HIS A 11 1.48 -8.07 -9.30
N ALA A 12 0.37 -7.47 -8.82
CA ALA A 12 -0.03 -7.62 -7.42
C ALA A 12 -0.34 -9.07 -7.07
N ARG A 13 -1.07 -9.81 -7.91
CA ARG A 13 -1.39 -11.23 -7.65
C ARG A 13 -0.12 -12.07 -7.52
N GLU A 14 0.83 -11.88 -8.44
CA GLU A 14 2.13 -12.56 -8.40
C GLU A 14 2.91 -12.22 -7.12
N ALA A 15 2.96 -10.93 -6.75
CA ALA A 15 3.61 -10.44 -5.54
C ALA A 15 2.99 -11.02 -4.27
N ILE A 16 1.66 -11.09 -4.20
CA ILE A 16 0.88 -11.59 -3.06
C ILE A 16 1.11 -13.08 -2.87
N VAL A 17 1.01 -13.87 -3.95
CA VAL A 17 1.26 -15.32 -3.90
C VAL A 17 2.71 -15.60 -3.51
N LYS A 18 3.68 -14.94 -4.15
CA LYS A 18 5.11 -15.15 -3.87
C LYS A 18 5.52 -14.82 -2.44
N ARG A 19 4.82 -13.88 -1.80
CA ARG A 19 5.15 -13.36 -0.46
C ARG A 19 4.15 -13.82 0.61
N GLU A 20 3.26 -14.74 0.26
CA GLU A 20 2.26 -15.31 1.16
C GLU A 20 1.47 -14.22 1.91
N LEU A 21 1.05 -13.19 1.16
CA LEU A 21 0.22 -12.11 1.70
C LEU A 21 -1.24 -12.50 1.56
N ASP A 22 -2.05 -12.20 2.58
CA ASP A 22 -3.48 -12.44 2.53
C ASP A 22 -4.25 -11.15 2.14
N ALA A 23 -5.40 -11.34 1.50
CA ALA A 23 -6.21 -10.23 1.00
C ALA A 23 -6.85 -9.40 2.11
N GLU A 24 -7.09 -9.99 3.29
CA GLU A 24 -7.73 -9.34 4.43
C GLU A 24 -6.77 -8.34 5.09
N SER A 25 -5.53 -8.73 5.35
CA SER A 25 -4.46 -7.85 5.82
C SER A 25 -4.20 -6.70 4.85
N ILE A 26 -4.23 -6.97 3.54
CA ILE A 26 -4.10 -5.92 2.52
C ILE A 26 -5.29 -4.95 2.59
N LEU A 27 -6.51 -5.46 2.72
CA LEU A 27 -7.70 -4.63 2.85
C LEU A 27 -7.65 -3.80 4.13
N ASN A 28 -7.26 -4.40 5.26
CA ASN A 28 -7.10 -3.74 6.54
C ASN A 28 -6.06 -2.62 6.45
N ALA A 29 -4.89 -2.89 5.84
CA ALA A 29 -3.89 -1.85 5.62
C ALA A 29 -4.44 -0.66 4.81
N ILE A 30 -5.30 -0.90 3.81
CA ILE A 30 -5.94 0.16 3.03
C ILE A 30 -6.99 0.92 3.85
N LEU A 31 -7.81 0.23 4.64
CA LEU A 31 -8.94 0.81 5.36
C LEU A 31 -8.52 1.50 6.67
N ALA A 32 -7.50 0.99 7.34
CA ALA A 32 -7.00 1.48 8.62
C ALA A 32 -5.45 1.50 8.64
N PRO A 33 -4.82 2.31 7.76
CA PRO A 33 -3.36 2.46 7.73
C PRO A 33 -2.86 3.16 8.99
N ASP A 34 -1.66 2.78 9.44
CA ASP A 34 -0.95 3.52 10.49
C ASP A 34 -0.18 4.70 9.89
N GLU A 35 0.23 4.60 8.63
CA GLU A 35 0.71 5.73 7.82
C GLU A 35 0.18 5.64 6.39
N LEU A 36 -0.17 6.80 5.84
CA LEU A 36 -0.70 6.92 4.48
C LEU A 36 0.07 7.98 3.71
N PHE A 37 0.49 7.64 2.49
CA PHE A 37 1.20 8.53 1.60
C PHE A 37 0.56 8.57 0.21
N TRP A 38 0.79 9.67 -0.49
CA TRP A 38 0.57 9.76 -1.93
C TRP A 38 1.92 9.77 -2.66
N ASP A 39 2.13 8.84 -3.59
CA ASP A 39 3.33 8.78 -4.43
C ASP A 39 3.13 9.66 -5.67
N ARG A 40 3.82 10.80 -5.70
CA ARG A 40 3.73 11.80 -6.78
C ARG A 40 4.19 11.25 -8.13
N ARG A 41 5.00 10.20 -8.16
CA ARG A 41 5.55 9.67 -9.42
C ARG A 41 4.56 8.78 -10.15
N SER A 42 3.80 7.99 -9.40
CA SER A 42 2.83 7.02 -9.94
C SER A 42 1.39 7.48 -9.79
N GLY A 43 1.12 8.52 -9.00
CA GLY A 43 -0.22 8.93 -8.61
C GLY A 43 -0.90 7.96 -7.64
N CYS A 44 -0.23 6.90 -7.20
CA CYS A 44 -0.79 5.88 -6.32
C CYS A 44 -0.81 6.32 -4.85
N MET A 45 -1.76 5.77 -4.10
CA MET A 45 -1.72 5.77 -2.65
C MET A 45 -0.78 4.68 -2.14
N VAL A 46 -0.13 4.93 -1.01
CA VAL A 46 0.71 3.97 -0.31
C VAL A 46 0.25 3.89 1.14
N ALA A 47 -0.44 2.80 1.47
CA ALA A 47 -0.87 2.50 2.82
C ALA A 47 0.18 1.62 3.51
N ILE A 48 0.42 1.91 4.79
CA ILE A 48 1.39 1.19 5.61
C ILE A 48 0.71 0.74 6.89
N LYS A 49 0.79 -0.57 7.16
CA LYS A 49 0.43 -1.18 8.44
C LYS A 49 1.70 -1.63 9.15
N LYS A 50 1.90 -1.21 10.40
CA LYS A 50 3.06 -1.49 11.23
C LYS A 50 2.76 -2.69 12.12
N ASP A 51 3.13 -3.85 11.62
CA ASP A 51 3.22 -5.08 12.39
C ASP A 51 4.71 -5.46 12.56
N ASP A 52 5.03 -6.71 12.93
CA ASP A 52 6.42 -7.21 13.07
C ASP A 52 7.27 -6.92 11.83
N LEU A 53 6.69 -7.15 10.64
CA LEU A 53 7.20 -6.66 9.37
C LEU A 53 6.13 -5.77 8.76
N ALA A 54 6.44 -4.48 8.65
CA ALA A 54 5.49 -3.51 8.12
C ALA A 54 4.99 -3.93 6.74
N LEU A 55 3.67 -3.99 6.57
CA LEU A 55 3.00 -4.26 5.31
C LEU A 55 2.82 -2.95 4.55
N ILE A 56 3.36 -2.88 3.34
CA ILE A 56 3.25 -1.75 2.43
C ILE A 56 2.35 -2.17 1.26
N VAL A 57 1.29 -1.40 1.03
CA VAL A 57 0.33 -1.62 -0.05
C VAL A 57 0.29 -0.39 -0.94
N VAL A 58 0.60 -0.57 -2.22
CA VAL A 58 0.52 0.48 -3.24
C VAL A 58 -0.73 0.25 -4.08
N TYR A 59 -1.61 1.24 -4.16
CA TYR A 59 -2.92 1.08 -4.79
C TYR A 59 -3.43 2.37 -5.43
N GLU A 60 -4.29 2.20 -6.44
CA GLU A 60 -5.08 3.26 -7.04
C GLU A 60 -6.46 3.28 -6.38
N VAL A 61 -7.02 4.48 -6.18
CA VAL A 61 -8.39 4.68 -5.69
C VAL A 61 -9.26 5.16 -6.85
N THR A 62 -10.35 4.45 -7.10
CA THR A 62 -11.43 4.92 -8.00
C THR A 62 -12.74 4.99 -7.22
N ASN A 63 -13.81 5.50 -7.84
CA ASN A 63 -15.12 5.64 -7.17
C ASN A 63 -15.61 4.33 -6.55
N GLU A 64 -15.36 3.19 -7.19
CA GLU A 64 -15.88 1.89 -6.76
C GLU A 64 -14.82 0.90 -6.27
N LYS A 65 -13.53 1.16 -6.49
CA LYS A 65 -12.49 0.13 -6.34
C LYS A 65 -11.23 0.64 -5.64
N PHE A 66 -10.61 -0.27 -4.89
CA PHE A 66 -9.20 -0.20 -4.51
C PHE A 66 -8.44 -1.16 -5.41
N ARG A 67 -7.66 -0.62 -6.35
CA ARG A 67 -6.88 -1.43 -7.28
C ARG A 67 -5.44 -1.53 -6.79
N VAL A 68 -5.10 -2.66 -6.18
CA VAL A 68 -3.76 -2.92 -5.65
C VAL A 68 -2.79 -3.16 -6.82
N VAL A 69 -1.75 -2.33 -6.87
CA VAL A 69 -0.68 -2.39 -7.85
C VAL A 69 0.42 -3.35 -7.37
N THR A 70 0.81 -3.24 -6.09
CA THR A 70 1.75 -4.18 -5.46
C THR A 70 1.61 -4.15 -3.93
N ALA A 71 2.06 -5.21 -3.27
CA ALA A 71 2.15 -5.29 -1.82
C ALA A 71 3.39 -6.08 -1.39
N PHE A 72 3.99 -5.69 -0.28
CA PHE A 72 5.16 -6.37 0.29
C PHE A 72 5.36 -6.01 1.77
N LYS A 73 6.02 -6.91 2.50
CA LYS A 73 6.47 -6.68 3.88
C LYS A 73 7.91 -6.14 3.90
N SER A 74 8.26 -5.31 4.88
CA SER A 74 9.62 -4.77 5.05
C SER A 74 9.97 -4.52 6.50
N SER A 75 11.13 -5.01 6.95
CA SER A 75 11.75 -4.64 8.23
C SER A 75 12.45 -3.29 8.20
N LYS A 76 12.66 -2.71 7.00
CA LYS A 76 13.43 -1.47 6.79
C LYS A 76 12.50 -0.27 6.54
N LEU A 77 11.34 -0.25 7.21
CA LEU A 77 10.29 0.74 6.98
C LEU A 77 10.81 2.18 7.10
N VAL A 78 11.50 2.50 8.20
CA VAL A 78 12.02 3.84 8.46
C VAL A 78 12.96 4.30 7.35
N LYS A 79 13.85 3.41 6.88
CA LYS A 79 14.78 3.72 5.79
C LYS A 79 14.03 3.96 4.48
N LEU A 80 13.01 3.16 4.19
CA LEU A 80 12.17 3.31 2.99
C LEU A 80 11.46 4.66 2.99
N ILE A 81 10.72 4.99 4.07
CA ILE A 81 9.97 6.25 4.18
C ILE A 81 10.92 7.44 4.06
N ARG A 82 12.01 7.47 4.84
CA ARG A 82 13.00 8.57 4.80
C ARG A 82 13.54 8.79 3.39
N SER A 83 13.89 7.73 2.68
CA SER A 83 14.41 7.84 1.31
C SER A 83 13.36 8.36 0.30
N LYS A 84 12.07 8.12 0.53
CA LYS A 84 11.00 8.59 -0.36
C LYS A 84 10.62 10.04 -0.08
N LEU A 85 10.58 10.40 1.20
CA LEU A 85 10.33 11.78 1.63
C LEU A 85 11.47 12.71 1.25
N SER A 86 12.73 12.32 1.44
CA SER A 86 13.89 13.18 1.11
C SER A 86 13.98 13.50 -0.39
N LYS A 87 13.45 12.63 -1.24
CA LYS A 87 13.37 12.83 -2.69
C LYS A 87 12.10 13.57 -3.12
N GLY A 88 11.22 13.92 -2.17
CA GLY A 88 9.92 14.53 -2.45
C GLY A 88 8.97 13.63 -3.24
N PHE A 89 9.21 12.31 -3.26
CA PHE A 89 8.39 11.36 -4.03
C PHE A 89 7.10 11.02 -3.31
N TRP A 90 7.16 10.86 -1.99
CA TRP A 90 5.99 10.61 -1.17
C TRP A 90 5.58 11.89 -0.43
N VAL A 91 4.28 12.15 -0.41
CA VAL A 91 3.66 13.19 0.41
C VAL A 91 2.86 12.49 1.48
N LYS A 92 3.11 12.81 2.76
CA LYS A 92 2.37 12.23 3.87
C LYS A 92 0.95 12.80 3.90
N ILE A 93 -0.03 11.91 4.04
CA ILE A 93 -1.46 12.23 4.13
C ILE A 93 -1.97 12.01 5.55
N GLN A 94 -1.57 10.90 6.20
CA GLN A 94 -1.89 10.53 7.58
C GLN A 94 -0.67 9.86 8.23
#